data_AF-A0A0G2EWK0-F1
#
_entry.id   AF-A0A0G2EWK0-F1
#
_cell.length_a   1.000
_cell.length_b   1.000
_cell.length_c   1.000
_cell.angle_alpha   90.00
_cell.angle_beta   90.00
_cell.angle_gamma   90.00
#
_symmetry.space_group_name_H-M   'P 1'
#
loop_
_entity.id
_entity.type
_entity.pdbx_description
1 polymer ?
#
loop_
_entity_poly.entity_id
_entity_poly.type
_entity_poly.pdbx_seq_one_letter_code
_entity_poly.pdbx_strand_id
1 'polypeptide(L)'
;MVEYTFPGSSNNGVESLGDDEPAGSDGVWRNITQGGLQETSGFPERADGILVYVPGFGDEGLLLGLAGGTNSTFTQMNIIDVYDIATSTWFKQPTSGTSPKIRVNPCAVVAAAADGSSYNMYMFGGQDLGDDQTQYDDMWILTIPSFTWIKVDQGSQSVPPARAGHTCNIWDGQMIIVGGYVGDQLSCDSPGVYVFNTSSLTWGTQFTALSGSSAQDSSSGGVFAEGSNPFSQQLAQRGANSSSGLEGSYGYTVPEKVISAVGGDSTGGATVTAPVQTVTEGPMATGRPITYTITNGDGSITTQTSIAGAGSNSGSSGTNVGAIVGGVLAGVFFVIAAYLAFCAWVYRRQLMLYKNHVAMAQAHAADPARAQEKTGFVMPPGEQRDQER
;
A
#
# COMPACT_ATOMS: atom_id res chain seq x y z
N MET A 1 8.70 13.20 -11.75
CA MET A 1 9.58 12.34 -10.93
C MET A 1 10.50 11.58 -11.87
N VAL A 2 11.76 11.44 -11.50
CA VAL A 2 12.73 10.63 -12.23
C VAL A 2 13.15 9.48 -11.32
N GLU A 3 13.25 8.29 -11.89
CA GLU A 3 13.68 7.11 -11.16
C GLU A 3 15.02 6.66 -11.72
N TYR A 4 15.94 6.29 -10.82
CA TYR A 4 17.25 5.77 -11.17
C TYR A 4 17.36 4.32 -10.72
N THR A 5 17.71 3.45 -11.66
CA THR A 5 18.02 2.05 -11.40
C THR A 5 19.53 1.93 -11.21
N PHE A 6 19.94 1.49 -10.02
CA PHE A 6 21.35 1.29 -9.70
C PHE A 6 21.96 0.15 -10.53
N PRO A 7 23.28 0.20 -10.82
CA PRO A 7 23.98 -0.87 -11.52
C PRO A 7 23.75 -2.24 -10.90
N GLY A 8 23.52 -3.25 -11.74
CA GLY A 8 23.27 -4.64 -11.31
C GLY A 8 21.86 -4.90 -10.78
N SER A 9 21.00 -3.88 -10.64
CA SER A 9 19.59 -4.04 -10.27
C SER A 9 18.74 -4.11 -11.53
N SER A 10 17.73 -4.99 -11.54
CA SER A 10 16.71 -5.02 -12.59
C SER A 10 15.60 -3.99 -12.30
N ASN A 11 14.94 -3.53 -13.36
CA ASN A 11 13.76 -2.66 -13.25
C ASN A 11 12.88 -2.85 -14.48
N ASN A 12 11.78 -3.58 -14.30
CA ASN A 12 10.83 -3.90 -15.37
C ASN A 12 10.02 -2.67 -15.83
N GLY A 13 10.13 -1.56 -15.12
CA GLY A 13 9.55 -0.28 -15.50
C GLY A 13 10.39 0.53 -16.49
N VAL A 14 11.59 0.08 -16.84
CA VAL A 14 12.52 0.76 -17.76
C VAL A 14 12.49 0.05 -19.11
N GLU A 15 11.88 0.65 -20.14
CA GLU A 15 11.71 0.01 -21.47
C GLU A 15 13.03 -0.44 -22.13
N SER A 16 14.15 0.22 -21.82
CA SER A 16 15.46 -0.15 -22.37
C SER A 16 16.09 -1.36 -21.66
N LEU A 17 15.58 -1.75 -20.49
CA LEU A 17 15.92 -2.99 -19.82
C LEU A 17 14.86 -4.01 -20.25
N GLY A 18 15.28 -5.18 -20.74
CA GLY A 18 14.35 -6.29 -20.92
C GLY A 18 13.81 -6.79 -19.57
N ASP A 19 12.82 -7.68 -19.60
CA ASP A 19 12.29 -8.31 -18.38
C ASP A 19 13.43 -8.92 -17.55
N ASP A 20 13.57 -8.46 -16.31
CA ASP A 20 14.57 -8.87 -15.33
C ASP A 20 16.04 -8.61 -15.74
N GLU A 21 16.30 -7.83 -16.79
CA GLU A 21 17.67 -7.47 -17.19
C GLU A 21 18.27 -6.43 -16.23
N PRO A 22 19.49 -6.68 -15.69
CA PRO A 22 20.13 -5.75 -14.77
C PRO A 22 20.67 -4.52 -15.49
N ALA A 23 20.58 -3.36 -14.84
CA ALA A 23 21.18 -2.14 -15.32
C ALA A 23 22.71 -2.25 -15.44
N GLY A 24 23.27 -1.64 -16.49
CA GLY A 24 24.71 -1.56 -16.72
C GLY A 24 25.47 -0.73 -15.68
N SER A 25 26.78 -0.56 -15.88
CA SER A 25 27.66 0.14 -14.92
C SER A 25 27.27 1.59 -14.62
N ASP A 26 26.58 2.25 -15.54
CA ASP A 26 26.15 3.64 -15.40
C ASP A 26 24.74 3.76 -14.77
N GLY A 27 24.09 2.61 -14.51
CA GLY A 27 22.67 2.54 -14.17
C GLY A 27 21.78 2.98 -15.32
N VAL A 28 20.48 3.11 -15.07
CA VAL A 28 19.52 3.61 -16.07
C VAL A 28 18.51 4.53 -15.41
N TRP A 29 18.19 5.63 -16.09
CA TRP A 29 17.13 6.55 -15.69
C TRP A 29 15.85 6.24 -16.45
N ARG A 30 14.71 6.27 -15.77
CA ARG A 30 13.41 6.45 -16.45
C ARG A 30 12.71 7.70 -15.99
N ASN A 31 11.98 8.28 -16.93
CA ASN A 31 11.15 9.45 -16.68
C ASN A 31 9.72 9.01 -16.38
N ILE A 32 9.33 9.09 -15.12
CA ILE A 32 7.96 8.83 -14.64
C ILE A 32 7.21 10.13 -14.36
N THR A 33 7.69 11.27 -14.87
CA THR A 33 7.05 12.57 -14.70
C THR A 33 5.70 12.66 -15.39
N GLN A 34 5.45 11.83 -16.40
CA GLN A 34 4.18 11.81 -17.14
C GLN A 34 3.37 10.52 -16.92
N GLY A 35 3.92 9.53 -16.19
CA GLY A 35 3.32 8.20 -16.00
C GLY A 35 1.98 8.26 -15.28
N GLY A 36 0.88 8.19 -16.03
CA GLY A 36 -0.50 8.25 -15.52
C GLY A 36 -1.00 9.64 -15.12
N LEU A 37 -0.18 10.69 -15.26
CA LEU A 37 -0.50 12.05 -14.79
C LEU A 37 -1.22 12.92 -15.84
N GLN A 38 -1.14 12.58 -17.13
CA GLN A 38 -1.53 13.52 -18.20
C GLN A 38 -3.00 13.53 -18.63
N GLU A 39 -3.83 12.59 -18.18
CA GLU A 39 -5.20 12.47 -18.71
C GLU A 39 -6.34 12.90 -17.77
N THR A 40 -6.09 13.17 -16.48
CA THR A 40 -7.21 13.52 -15.57
C THR A 40 -6.78 14.40 -14.39
N SER A 41 -7.56 15.46 -14.19
CA SER A 41 -7.94 16.23 -12.97
C SER A 41 -7.56 15.78 -11.52
N GLY A 42 -6.77 14.73 -11.32
CA GLY A 42 -6.42 14.17 -10.02
C GLY A 42 -5.15 14.75 -9.41
N PHE A 43 -4.02 14.80 -10.12
CA PHE A 43 -2.69 15.05 -9.52
C PHE A 43 -2.02 16.30 -10.11
N PRO A 44 -2.38 17.51 -9.65
CA PRO A 44 -1.81 18.74 -10.20
C PRO A 44 -0.32 18.87 -9.89
N GLU A 45 0.40 19.61 -10.73
CA GLU A 45 1.74 20.06 -10.39
C GLU A 45 1.73 20.84 -9.08
N ARG A 46 2.74 20.62 -8.23
CA ARG A 46 2.91 21.36 -6.98
C ARG A 46 4.37 21.64 -6.69
N ALA A 47 4.62 22.81 -6.12
CA ALA A 47 5.87 23.17 -5.48
C ALA A 47 5.70 23.17 -3.96
N ASP A 48 6.83 23.18 -3.25
CA ASP A 48 6.89 23.42 -1.81
C ASP A 48 6.06 22.44 -0.95
N GLY A 49 5.82 21.24 -1.48
CA GLY A 49 5.22 20.13 -0.75
C GLY A 49 6.28 19.22 -0.14
N ILE A 50 5.83 18.08 0.40
CA ILE A 50 6.69 17.02 0.90
C ILE A 50 6.37 15.70 0.19
N LEU A 51 7.41 14.89 0.04
CA LEU A 51 7.35 13.52 -0.46
C LEU A 51 8.05 12.64 0.56
N VAL A 52 7.32 11.74 1.23
CA VAL A 52 7.88 10.87 2.27
C VAL A 52 7.74 9.40 1.89
N TYR A 53 8.78 8.61 2.16
CA TYR A 53 8.76 7.17 1.93
C TYR A 53 8.15 6.43 3.12
N VAL A 54 7.28 5.46 2.85
CA VAL A 54 6.71 4.55 3.84
C VAL A 54 6.90 3.12 3.33
N PRO A 55 7.74 2.30 3.99
CA PRO A 55 7.91 0.92 3.58
C PRO A 55 6.70 0.07 3.98
N GLY A 56 6.59 -1.10 3.35
CA GLY A 56 5.69 -2.15 3.79
C GLY A 56 4.23 -2.03 3.34
N PHE A 57 3.86 -1.08 2.51
CA PHE A 57 2.58 -1.11 1.80
C PHE A 57 2.88 -1.11 0.30
N GLY A 58 2.55 -2.19 -0.40
CA GLY A 58 3.08 -2.47 -1.75
C GLY A 58 4.46 -3.14 -1.71
N ASP A 59 4.83 -3.80 -2.80
CA ASP A 59 6.02 -4.68 -2.86
C ASP A 59 7.35 -3.91 -2.71
N GLU A 60 7.36 -2.63 -3.07
CA GLU A 60 8.53 -1.74 -2.98
C GLU A 60 8.31 -0.54 -2.02
N GLY A 61 7.13 -0.47 -1.39
CA GLY A 61 6.71 0.63 -0.52
C GLY A 61 6.04 1.78 -1.27
N LEU A 62 5.70 2.84 -0.51
CA LEU A 62 4.91 3.98 -0.97
C LEU A 62 5.69 5.29 -0.86
N LEU A 63 5.36 6.22 -1.75
CA LEU A 63 5.64 7.64 -1.53
C LEU A 63 4.34 8.38 -1.22
N LEU A 64 4.31 9.11 -0.12
CA LEU A 64 3.20 9.99 0.24
C LEU A 64 3.56 11.42 -0.16
N GLY A 65 2.77 11.98 -1.07
CA GLY A 65 2.85 13.37 -1.49
C GLY A 65 1.75 14.22 -0.85
N LEU A 66 2.15 15.26 -0.13
CA LEU A 66 1.24 16.11 0.64
C LEU A 66 1.77 17.55 0.76
N ALA A 67 0.91 18.45 1.23
CA ALA A 67 1.20 19.89 1.29
C ALA A 67 1.57 20.48 -0.09
N GLY A 68 2.02 21.73 -0.10
CA GLY A 68 2.43 22.41 -1.33
C GLY A 68 1.25 22.91 -2.15
N GLY A 69 1.55 23.49 -3.31
CA GLY A 69 0.53 24.04 -4.18
C GLY A 69 1.07 24.58 -5.49
N THR A 70 0.18 25.20 -6.25
CA THR A 70 0.49 25.99 -7.44
C THR A 70 0.57 27.47 -7.06
N ASN A 71 0.81 28.32 -8.05
CA ASN A 71 0.70 29.77 -7.89
C ASN A 71 -0.76 30.26 -7.64
N SER A 72 -1.76 29.38 -7.75
CA SER A 72 -3.18 29.75 -7.60
C SER A 72 -3.91 29.01 -6.50
N THR A 73 -3.49 27.80 -6.14
CA THR A 73 -4.21 26.92 -5.22
C THR A 73 -3.27 26.07 -4.38
N PHE A 74 -3.59 25.88 -3.10
CA PHE A 74 -2.88 24.99 -2.20
C PHE A 74 -3.58 23.63 -2.05
N THR A 75 -2.78 22.59 -1.84
CA THR A 75 -3.28 21.22 -1.66
C THR A 75 -3.92 21.07 -0.29
N GLN A 76 -5.16 20.58 -0.25
CA GLN A 76 -5.84 20.25 1.00
C GLN A 76 -5.24 18.99 1.64
N MET A 77 -5.24 18.93 2.98
CA MET A 77 -4.67 17.80 3.74
C MET A 77 -5.68 16.68 4.02
N ASN A 78 -6.90 16.80 3.51
CA ASN A 78 -7.96 15.79 3.61
C ASN A 78 -7.82 14.65 2.59
N ILE A 79 -6.92 14.78 1.62
CA ILE A 79 -6.58 13.76 0.62
C ILE A 79 -5.06 13.77 0.43
N ILE A 80 -4.45 12.59 0.49
CA ILE A 80 -3.00 12.40 0.30
C ILE A 80 -2.78 11.70 -1.04
N ASP A 81 -1.76 12.14 -1.76
CA ASP A 81 -1.34 11.47 -2.98
C ASP A 81 -0.42 10.32 -2.59
N VAL A 82 -0.76 9.12 -3.01
CA VAL A 82 -0.03 7.90 -2.69
C VAL A 82 0.51 7.34 -3.99
N TYR A 83 1.83 7.27 -4.11
CA TYR A 83 2.49 6.62 -5.23
C TYR A 83 2.92 5.22 -4.81
N ASP A 84 2.44 4.21 -5.52
CA ASP A 84 2.92 2.85 -5.42
C ASP A 84 4.16 2.69 -6.30
N ILE A 85 5.31 2.42 -5.70
CA ILE A 85 6.58 2.35 -6.40
C ILE A 85 6.60 1.14 -7.35
N ALA A 86 6.15 -0.02 -6.86
CA ALA A 86 6.19 -1.28 -7.60
C ALA A 86 5.37 -1.23 -8.90
N THR A 87 4.18 -0.63 -8.83
CA THR A 87 3.28 -0.50 -9.98
C THR A 87 3.40 0.83 -10.71
N SER A 88 4.25 1.73 -10.21
CA SER A 88 4.46 3.06 -10.76
C SER A 88 3.18 3.88 -10.93
N THR A 89 2.24 3.75 -9.99
CA THR A 89 0.87 4.27 -10.13
C THR A 89 0.51 5.20 -8.97
N TRP A 90 -0.20 6.28 -9.28
CA TRP A 90 -0.70 7.25 -8.31
C TRP A 90 -2.13 6.96 -7.87
N PHE A 91 -2.40 7.12 -6.58
CA PHE A 91 -3.68 6.94 -5.93
C PHE A 91 -4.00 8.14 -5.05
N LYS A 92 -5.31 8.42 -4.88
CA LYS A 92 -5.79 9.42 -3.94
C LYS A 92 -6.31 8.71 -2.70
N GLN A 93 -5.76 9.05 -1.55
CA GLN A 93 -6.16 8.47 -0.29
C GLN A 93 -6.80 9.53 0.61
N PRO A 94 -8.13 9.50 0.79
CA PRO A 94 -8.80 10.33 1.78
C PRO A 94 -8.28 10.07 3.19
N THR A 95 -8.20 11.13 3.99
CA THR A 95 -7.80 11.06 5.39
C THR A 95 -9.00 11.19 6.33
N SER A 96 -8.78 10.83 7.59
CA SER A 96 -9.75 10.93 8.67
C SER A 96 -9.18 11.74 9.84
N GLY A 97 -10.04 12.09 10.80
CA GLY A 97 -9.67 12.97 11.91
C GLY A 97 -9.70 14.45 11.53
N THR A 98 -9.17 15.30 12.40
CA THR A 98 -9.05 16.73 12.11
C THR A 98 -7.82 16.94 11.23
N SER A 99 -8.01 17.45 10.00
CA SER A 99 -6.89 17.70 9.10
C SER A 99 -6.12 18.98 9.45
N PRO A 100 -4.80 19.01 9.21
CA PRO A 100 -4.03 20.25 9.22
C PRO A 100 -4.59 21.26 8.20
N LYS A 101 -4.41 22.55 8.49
CA LYS A 101 -4.63 23.61 7.48
C LYS A 101 -3.66 23.43 6.30
N ILE A 102 -4.06 23.96 5.15
CA ILE A 102 -3.20 24.09 3.96
C ILE A 102 -1.87 24.76 4.34
N ARG A 103 -0.79 24.28 3.75
CA ARG A 103 0.55 24.77 4.03
C ARG A 103 1.53 24.42 2.91
N VAL A 104 2.56 25.23 2.78
CA VAL A 104 3.74 25.00 1.95
C VAL A 104 4.99 25.02 2.81
N ASN A 105 6.06 24.40 2.33
CA ASN A 105 7.35 24.28 2.98
C ASN A 105 7.30 23.76 4.44
N PRO A 106 6.44 22.78 4.79
CA PRO A 106 6.62 22.06 6.05
C PRO A 106 7.79 21.08 5.91
N CYS A 107 8.19 20.47 7.02
CA CYS A 107 9.07 19.32 6.98
C CYS A 107 8.35 18.10 7.60
N ALA A 108 8.72 16.89 7.19
CA ALA A 108 8.19 15.67 7.79
C ALA A 108 9.20 14.53 7.85
N VAL A 109 9.03 13.65 8.84
CA VAL A 109 9.79 12.41 9.03
C VAL A 109 8.82 11.26 9.34
N VAL A 110 9.25 10.01 9.16
CA VAL A 110 8.43 8.83 9.47
C VAL A 110 9.14 8.00 10.53
N ALA A 111 8.38 7.46 11.49
CA ALA A 111 8.86 6.46 12.45
C ALA A 111 8.01 5.18 12.35
N ALA A 112 8.66 4.02 12.46
CA ALA A 112 8.00 2.72 12.36
C ALA A 112 7.79 2.08 13.74
N ALA A 113 6.57 1.59 14.01
CA ALA A 113 6.31 0.68 15.13
C ALA A 113 7.23 -0.54 15.02
N ALA A 114 7.66 -1.12 16.15
CA ALA A 114 8.65 -2.19 16.17
C ALA A 114 8.19 -3.45 15.43
N ASP A 115 6.89 -3.74 15.43
CA ASP A 115 6.29 -4.88 14.71
C ASP A 115 5.93 -4.58 13.24
N GLY A 116 6.08 -3.32 12.81
CA GLY A 116 5.72 -2.85 11.46
C GLY A 116 4.22 -2.64 11.22
N SER A 117 3.37 -2.82 12.24
CA SER A 117 1.91 -2.69 12.12
C SER A 117 1.43 -1.27 11.81
N SER A 118 2.23 -0.26 12.17
CA SER A 118 1.95 1.14 11.86
C SER A 118 3.21 1.95 11.58
N TYR A 119 3.06 2.94 10.71
CA TYR A 119 4.05 3.94 10.40
C TYR A 119 3.45 5.32 10.68
N ASN A 120 4.18 6.16 11.40
CA ASN A 120 3.68 7.43 11.89
C ASN A 120 4.53 8.56 11.30
N MET A 121 3.94 9.34 10.41
CA MET A 121 4.57 10.51 9.79
C MET A 121 4.36 11.73 10.69
N TYR A 122 5.44 12.34 11.14
CA TYR A 122 5.46 13.56 11.95
C TYR A 122 5.74 14.75 11.04
N MET A 123 4.83 15.73 11.01
CA MET A 123 4.95 16.94 10.20
C MET A 123 4.95 18.18 11.09
N PHE A 124 5.93 19.05 10.90
CA PHE A 124 6.07 20.29 11.67
C PHE A 124 6.05 21.54 10.76
N GLY A 125 5.40 22.58 11.26
CA GLY A 125 5.43 23.92 10.69
C GLY A 125 4.92 24.02 9.25
N GLY A 126 5.62 24.83 8.45
CA GLY A 126 5.17 25.31 7.15
C GLY A 126 4.41 26.62 7.27
N GLN A 127 3.90 27.11 6.15
CA GLN A 127 3.13 28.36 6.11
C GLN A 127 1.98 28.30 5.11
N ASP A 128 0.92 29.03 5.41
CA ASP A 128 -0.11 29.39 4.45
C ASP A 128 0.31 30.69 3.76
N LEU A 129 0.38 30.67 2.42
CA LEU A 129 0.77 31.82 1.60
C LEU A 129 -0.45 32.63 1.11
N GLY A 130 -1.63 32.43 1.71
CA GLY A 130 -2.78 33.33 1.53
C GLY A 130 -2.53 34.75 2.04
N ASP A 131 -3.60 35.55 2.12
CA ASP A 131 -3.51 37.01 2.34
C ASP A 131 -2.73 37.41 3.61
N ASP A 132 -2.88 36.66 4.70
CA ASP A 132 -2.26 36.96 6.01
C ASP A 132 -0.87 36.31 6.19
N GLN A 133 -0.37 35.55 5.21
CA GLN A 133 0.88 34.77 5.26
C GLN A 133 1.22 34.19 6.64
N THR A 134 0.48 33.16 7.04
CA THR A 134 0.58 32.60 8.40
C THR A 134 1.56 31.44 8.45
N GLN A 135 2.63 31.58 9.22
CA GLN A 135 3.50 30.47 9.59
C GLN A 135 2.91 29.64 10.73
N TYR A 136 3.22 28.36 10.75
CA TYR A 136 2.74 27.41 11.75
C TYR A 136 3.89 26.90 12.64
N ASP A 137 3.55 26.59 13.88
CA ASP A 137 4.38 25.93 14.91
C ASP A 137 3.72 24.63 15.41
N ASP A 138 2.73 24.13 14.68
CA ASP A 138 2.00 22.92 15.06
C ASP A 138 2.70 21.64 14.60
N MET A 139 2.57 20.59 15.41
CA MET A 139 3.05 19.24 15.13
C MET A 139 1.85 18.32 14.85
N TRP A 140 1.92 17.60 13.74
CA TRP A 140 0.88 16.68 13.27
C TRP A 140 1.43 15.28 13.04
N ILE A 141 0.60 14.29 13.28
CA ILE A 141 0.90 12.88 12.97
C ILE A 141 -0.12 12.39 11.93
N LEU A 142 0.34 11.85 10.82
CA LEU A 142 -0.47 10.99 9.95
C LEU A 142 -0.05 9.55 10.20
N THR A 143 -0.98 8.72 10.66
CA THR A 143 -0.72 7.29 10.89
C THR A 143 -1.18 6.45 9.71
N ILE A 144 -0.34 5.50 9.28
CA ILE A 144 -0.53 4.57 8.16
C ILE A 144 -0.56 3.16 8.76
N PRO A 145 -1.55 2.30 8.41
CA PRO A 145 -2.43 2.37 7.23
C PRO A 145 -3.76 3.10 7.39
N SER A 146 -4.09 3.67 8.55
CA SER A 146 -5.44 4.23 8.75
C SER A 146 -5.68 5.60 8.07
N PHE A 147 -4.60 6.27 7.64
CA PHE A 147 -4.63 7.65 7.12
C PHE A 147 -5.39 8.60 8.06
N THR A 148 -5.12 8.48 9.35
CA THR A 148 -5.77 9.30 10.39
C THR A 148 -4.82 10.41 10.82
N TRP A 149 -5.29 11.66 10.73
CA TRP A 149 -4.58 12.82 11.26
C TRP A 149 -4.81 12.97 12.76
N ILE A 150 -3.72 13.26 13.46
CA ILE A 150 -3.68 13.47 14.91
C ILE A 150 -2.88 14.74 15.18
N LYS A 151 -3.48 15.75 15.79
CA LYS A 151 -2.76 16.95 16.23
C LYS A 151 -2.02 16.64 17.52
N VAL A 152 -0.73 16.94 17.64
CA VAL A 152 0.00 16.83 18.91
C VAL A 152 -0.39 17.97 19.85
N ASP A 153 -0.54 17.68 21.15
CA ASP A 153 -0.74 18.73 22.14
C ASP A 153 0.61 19.25 22.61
N GLN A 154 0.82 20.56 22.44
CA GLN A 154 2.08 21.24 22.71
C GLN A 154 1.92 22.37 23.74
N GLY A 155 0.73 22.56 24.33
CA GLY A 155 0.38 23.76 25.09
C GLY A 155 1.24 24.04 26.33
N SER A 156 1.89 23.01 26.88
CA SER A 156 2.77 23.11 28.05
C SER A 156 4.26 23.01 27.72
N GLN A 157 4.63 23.07 26.43
CA GLN A 157 6.00 22.79 25.97
C GLN A 157 6.70 24.06 25.47
N SER A 158 8.03 24.01 25.43
CA SER A 158 8.85 25.03 24.78
C SER A 158 8.88 24.80 23.26
N VAL A 159 7.77 25.12 22.61
CA VAL A 159 7.59 24.93 21.17
C VAL A 159 8.53 25.88 20.38
N PRO A 160 9.21 25.40 19.32
CA PRO A 160 9.94 26.28 18.43
C PRO A 160 9.03 27.34 17.81
N PRO A 161 9.54 28.55 17.53
CA PRO A 161 8.77 29.55 16.80
C PRO A 161 8.25 29.00 15.48
N ALA A 162 7.06 29.47 15.09
CA ALA A 162 6.44 29.18 13.81
C ALA A 162 7.41 29.43 12.66
N ARG A 163 7.49 28.47 11.72
CA ARG A 163 8.53 28.48 10.69
C ARG A 163 8.15 27.73 9.42
N ALA A 164 8.77 28.12 8.31
CA ALA A 164 8.65 27.46 7.02
C ALA A 164 10.02 27.33 6.33
N GLY A 165 10.16 26.39 5.39
CA GLY A 165 11.40 26.20 4.63
C GLY A 165 12.56 25.63 5.45
N HIS A 166 12.24 25.02 6.59
CA HIS A 166 13.19 24.27 7.41
C HIS A 166 13.28 22.83 6.91
N THR A 167 14.31 22.12 7.37
CA THR A 167 14.46 20.69 7.12
C THR A 167 14.29 19.90 8.41
N CYS A 168 13.93 18.63 8.30
CA CYS A 168 14.01 17.72 9.42
C CYS A 168 14.42 16.32 9.01
N ASN A 169 15.05 15.65 9.96
CA ASN A 169 15.55 14.29 9.83
C ASN A 169 15.28 13.53 11.13
N ILE A 170 15.11 12.21 11.07
CA ILE A 170 14.90 11.39 12.24
C ILE A 170 16.13 10.51 12.49
N TRP A 171 16.54 10.42 13.75
CA TRP A 171 17.52 9.45 14.22
C TRP A 171 17.18 9.02 15.64
N ASP A 172 17.34 7.75 15.96
CA ASP A 172 17.04 7.20 17.29
C ASP A 172 15.67 7.64 17.84
N GLY A 173 14.63 7.59 16.98
CA GLY A 173 13.27 7.99 17.31
C GLY A 173 13.09 9.49 17.62
N GLN A 174 14.09 10.32 17.33
CA GLN A 174 14.05 11.76 17.59
C GLN A 174 14.14 12.52 16.26
N MET A 175 13.19 13.41 16.06
CA MET A 175 13.16 14.33 14.94
C MET A 175 14.03 15.54 15.27
N ILE A 176 14.98 15.83 14.39
CA ILE A 176 15.84 17.01 14.45
C ILE A 176 15.34 17.98 13.38
N ILE A 177 15.08 19.22 13.78
CA ILE A 177 14.66 20.31 12.89
C ILE A 177 15.78 21.33 12.82
N VAL A 178 16.10 21.76 11.60
CA VAL A 178 17.18 22.73 11.34
C VAL A 178 16.68 23.79 10.36
N GLY A 179 16.99 25.06 10.67
CA GLY A 179 16.81 26.14 9.71
C GLY A 179 15.37 26.68 9.65
N GLY A 180 15.10 27.27 8.50
CA GLY A 180 13.83 27.87 8.14
C GLY A 180 13.73 29.36 8.45
N TYR A 181 12.66 29.92 7.93
CA TYR A 181 12.29 31.32 8.08
C TYR A 181 11.27 31.48 9.21
N VAL A 182 11.44 32.50 10.05
CA VAL A 182 10.61 32.79 11.24
C VAL A 182 10.14 34.24 11.20
N GLY A 183 8.84 34.46 11.27
CA GLY A 183 8.21 35.77 11.13
C GLY A 183 8.61 36.45 9.84
N ASP A 184 9.00 37.72 9.94
CA ASP A 184 9.56 38.53 8.85
C ASP A 184 11.12 38.53 8.85
N GLN A 185 11.75 37.82 9.79
CA GLN A 185 13.17 37.97 10.08
C GLN A 185 14.04 37.19 9.08
N LEU A 186 14.84 37.93 8.31
CA LEU A 186 15.84 37.38 7.39
C LEU A 186 17.13 36.92 8.09
N SER A 187 17.27 37.16 9.40
CA SER A 187 18.40 36.63 10.16
C SER A 187 18.30 35.10 10.18
N CYS A 188 19.21 34.44 9.47
CA CYS A 188 19.25 33.00 9.42
C CYS A 188 19.53 32.44 10.83
N ASP A 189 18.61 31.62 11.29
CA ASP A 189 18.86 30.49 12.19
C ASP A 189 19.48 30.81 13.57
N SER A 190 18.66 31.28 14.52
CA SER A 190 19.05 31.36 15.93
C SER A 190 17.88 31.00 16.87
N PRO A 191 18.01 29.97 17.76
CA PRO A 191 19.10 28.99 17.85
C PRO A 191 19.06 27.92 16.74
N GLY A 192 17.99 27.89 15.95
CA GLY A 192 17.92 27.21 14.66
C GLY A 192 17.81 25.70 14.63
N VAL A 193 18.23 25.03 15.71
CA VAL A 193 18.17 23.58 15.86
C VAL A 193 17.23 23.21 17.00
N TYR A 194 16.30 22.30 16.72
CA TYR A 194 15.32 21.81 17.69
C TYR A 194 15.23 20.29 17.62
N VAL A 195 14.96 19.65 18.76
CA VAL A 195 14.80 18.20 18.84
C VAL A 195 13.41 17.89 19.38
N PHE A 196 12.70 16.99 18.72
CA PHE A 196 11.40 16.49 19.13
C PHE A 196 11.47 14.98 19.32
N ASN A 197 11.16 14.51 20.53
CA ASN A 197 11.06 13.08 20.80
C ASN A 197 9.70 12.58 20.29
N THR A 198 9.73 11.72 19.27
CA THR A 198 8.51 11.26 18.58
C THR A 198 7.70 10.25 19.38
N SER A 199 8.28 9.64 20.42
CA SER A 199 7.63 8.69 21.33
C SER A 199 6.88 9.39 22.47
N SER A 200 7.56 10.31 23.17
CA SER A 200 6.94 11.09 24.25
C SER A 200 6.10 12.25 23.75
N LEU A 201 6.21 12.60 22.47
CA LEU A 201 5.58 13.78 21.85
C LEU A 201 6.01 15.09 22.50
N THR A 202 7.29 15.19 22.87
CA THR A 202 7.82 16.36 23.56
C THR A 202 9.03 16.99 22.89
N TRP A 203 9.08 18.32 22.89
CA TRP A 203 10.27 19.10 22.58
C TRP A 203 11.35 18.87 23.62
N GLY A 204 12.57 18.63 23.16
CA GLY A 204 13.77 18.46 23.96
C GLY A 204 14.79 19.56 23.67
N THR A 205 15.69 19.77 24.62
CA THR A 205 16.81 20.72 24.49
C THR A 205 18.09 20.05 23.98
N GLN A 206 18.10 18.72 23.87
CA GLN A 206 19.25 17.94 23.44
C GLN A 206 18.83 16.67 22.70
N PHE A 207 19.67 16.24 21.77
CA PHE A 207 19.57 14.95 21.11
C PHE A 207 20.20 13.86 21.98
N THR A 208 19.52 12.72 22.15
CA THR A 208 20.04 11.56 22.88
C THR A 208 20.40 10.45 21.91
N ALA A 209 21.70 10.18 21.71
CA ALA A 209 22.11 9.05 20.86
C ALA A 209 21.81 7.71 21.57
N LEU A 210 20.75 7.03 21.13
CA LEU A 210 20.33 5.72 21.67
C LEU A 210 21.08 4.57 21.01
N SER A 211 21.38 4.67 19.71
CA SER A 211 22.11 3.62 18.97
C SER A 211 23.58 3.49 19.38
N GLY A 212 24.19 4.59 19.85
CA GLY A 212 25.45 4.61 20.62
C GLY A 212 26.67 3.95 19.96
N SER A 213 27.77 3.80 20.71
CA SER A 213 29.08 3.25 20.26
C SER A 213 29.03 1.84 19.64
N SER A 214 27.91 1.15 19.78
CA SER A 214 27.55 -0.11 19.11
C SER A 214 27.33 0.06 17.60
N ALA A 215 26.84 1.22 17.13
CA ALA A 215 26.64 1.49 15.69
C ALA A 215 27.95 1.42 14.85
N GLN A 216 29.11 1.45 15.52
CA GLN A 216 30.43 1.53 14.90
C GLN A 216 31.33 0.30 15.12
N ASP A 217 30.83 -0.80 15.68
CA ASP A 217 31.68 -2.00 15.83
C ASP A 217 31.94 -2.68 14.48
N SER A 218 32.91 -2.13 13.75
CA SER A 218 33.50 -2.67 12.54
C SER A 218 34.43 -3.85 12.81
N SER A 219 34.70 -4.18 14.09
CA SER A 219 35.57 -5.29 14.47
C SER A 219 34.85 -6.65 14.47
N SER A 220 33.50 -6.67 14.40
CA SER A 220 32.67 -7.89 14.44
C SER A 220 32.21 -8.44 13.07
N GLY A 221 32.86 -8.05 11.97
CA GLY A 221 32.82 -8.85 10.73
C GLY A 221 31.61 -8.64 9.80
N GLY A 222 30.86 -7.54 9.95
CA GLY A 222 29.84 -7.12 8.97
C GLY A 222 29.05 -5.88 9.37
N VAL A 223 28.44 -5.21 8.38
CA VAL A 223 27.62 -3.98 8.55
C VAL A 223 26.40 -4.20 9.46
N PHE A 224 25.96 -5.45 9.66
CA PHE A 224 24.82 -5.84 10.52
C PHE A 224 25.18 -6.91 11.56
N ALA A 225 26.42 -6.93 12.06
CA ALA A 225 26.79 -7.82 13.16
C ALA A 225 25.89 -7.61 14.40
N GLU A 226 25.86 -8.57 15.33
CA GLU A 226 24.95 -8.61 16.50
C GLU A 226 25.01 -7.33 17.38
N GLY A 227 26.11 -6.57 17.29
CA GLY A 227 26.28 -5.26 17.93
C GLY A 227 26.03 -4.02 17.06
N SER A 228 25.91 -4.15 15.73
CA SER A 228 25.87 -3.03 14.79
C SER A 228 24.44 -2.62 14.40
N ASN A 229 24.20 -1.30 14.31
CA ASN A 229 22.95 -0.70 13.85
C ASN A 229 23.21 0.59 13.07
N PRO A 230 23.86 0.50 11.91
CA PRO A 230 24.35 1.67 11.17
C PRO A 230 23.21 2.54 10.64
N PHE A 231 22.00 1.99 10.52
CA PHE A 231 20.80 2.69 10.05
C PHE A 231 19.84 3.08 11.18
N SER A 232 20.23 2.92 12.46
CA SER A 232 19.33 3.22 13.59
C SER A 232 17.92 2.61 13.37
N GLN A 233 17.87 1.36 12.91
CA GLN A 233 16.62 0.62 12.70
C GLN A 233 16.15 0.02 14.03
N GLN A 234 14.85 -0.26 14.15
CA GLN A 234 14.35 -1.12 15.24
C GLN A 234 15.09 -2.47 15.22
N LEU A 235 15.28 -3.09 16.39
CA LEU A 235 16.05 -4.34 16.50
C LEU A 235 15.47 -5.45 15.61
N ALA A 236 14.16 -5.61 15.60
CA ALA A 236 13.45 -6.62 14.80
C ALA A 236 13.45 -6.31 13.30
N GLN A 237 13.93 -5.14 12.90
CA GLN A 237 13.84 -4.58 11.54
C GLN A 237 15.19 -4.44 10.84
N ARG A 238 16.28 -4.86 11.49
CA ARG A 238 17.65 -4.63 11.00
C ARG A 238 17.91 -5.36 9.68
N GLY A 239 18.50 -4.63 8.73
CA GLY A 239 19.05 -5.18 7.50
C GLY A 239 19.20 -4.14 6.39
N ALA A 240 19.63 -4.57 5.20
CA ALA A 240 19.82 -3.71 4.01
C ALA A 240 19.00 -4.12 2.78
N ASN A 241 17.90 -4.85 2.94
CA ASN A 241 17.05 -5.27 1.82
C ASN A 241 15.61 -4.73 1.97
N SER A 242 14.76 -5.04 1.00
CA SER A 242 13.36 -4.58 0.96
C SER A 242 12.49 -5.08 2.13
N SER A 243 12.94 -6.12 2.86
CA SER A 243 12.24 -6.61 4.06
C SER A 243 12.68 -5.90 5.34
N SER A 244 13.75 -5.10 5.30
CA SER A 244 14.21 -4.31 6.44
C SER A 244 13.27 -3.15 6.74
N GLY A 245 13.24 -2.71 8.00
CA GLY A 245 12.42 -1.57 8.39
C GLY A 245 13.11 -0.23 8.21
N LEU A 246 12.41 0.82 8.62
CA LEU A 246 12.79 2.20 8.36
C LEU A 246 14.00 2.64 9.20
N GLU A 247 14.90 3.39 8.57
CA GLU A 247 16.06 4.03 9.21
C GLU A 247 15.62 5.08 10.26
N GLY A 248 16.46 5.28 11.28
CA GLY A 248 16.30 6.31 12.30
C GLY A 248 15.22 6.03 13.36
N SER A 249 14.53 4.89 13.30
CA SER A 249 13.45 4.53 14.22
C SER A 249 13.91 3.81 15.49
N TYR A 250 15.20 3.62 15.74
CA TYR A 250 15.68 2.88 16.90
C TYR A 250 15.25 3.53 18.21
N GLY A 251 14.66 2.73 19.12
CA GLY A 251 14.15 3.23 20.40
C GLY A 251 12.82 3.99 20.29
N TYR A 252 12.25 4.12 19.09
CA TYR A 252 10.89 4.62 18.92
C TYR A 252 9.87 3.68 19.55
N THR A 253 8.91 4.26 20.25
CA THR A 253 7.69 3.59 20.71
C THR A 253 6.48 4.34 20.20
N VAL A 254 5.40 3.62 19.89
CA VAL A 254 4.15 4.21 19.43
C VAL A 254 3.57 5.08 20.56
N PRO A 255 3.34 6.39 20.34
CA PRO A 255 2.81 7.26 21.38
C PRO A 255 1.40 6.91 21.78
N GLU A 256 1.05 7.15 23.04
CA GLU A 256 -0.32 6.94 23.57
C GLU A 256 -1.40 7.63 22.72
N LYS A 257 -1.08 8.79 22.14
CA LYS A 257 -2.01 9.52 21.27
C LYS A 257 -2.31 8.79 19.96
N VAL A 258 -1.33 8.07 19.42
CA VAL A 258 -1.50 7.20 18.25
C VAL A 258 -2.23 5.93 18.66
N ILE A 259 -1.81 5.28 19.75
CA ILE A 259 -2.48 4.09 20.31
C ILE A 259 -3.97 4.37 20.56
N SER A 260 -4.32 5.54 21.10
CA SER A 260 -5.71 5.94 21.31
C SER A 260 -6.52 6.07 20.01
N ALA A 261 -5.86 6.36 18.89
CA ALA A 261 -6.51 6.55 17.59
C ALA A 261 -6.63 5.25 16.79
N VAL A 262 -5.64 4.34 16.88
CA VAL A 262 -5.57 3.14 16.05
C VAL A 262 -5.50 1.81 16.84
N GLY A 263 -5.47 1.85 18.16
CA GLY A 263 -5.27 0.70 19.04
C GLY A 263 -3.82 0.22 19.09
N GLY A 264 -3.60 -0.92 19.76
CA GLY A 264 -2.29 -1.51 19.95
C GLY A 264 -1.63 -1.11 21.27
N ASP A 265 -0.30 -1.13 21.29
CA ASP A 265 0.56 -0.78 22.41
C ASP A 265 1.82 -0.04 21.92
N SER A 266 2.77 0.21 22.83
CA SER A 266 4.00 0.97 22.56
C SER A 266 4.94 0.32 21.54
N THR A 267 4.79 -0.98 21.29
CA THR A 267 5.59 -1.76 20.34
C THR A 267 4.91 -1.93 18.99
N GLY A 268 3.59 -1.72 18.92
CA GLY A 268 2.80 -1.93 17.70
C GLY A 268 1.41 -2.49 17.98
N GLY A 269 0.92 -3.36 17.11
CA GLY A 269 -0.39 -3.98 17.24
C GLY A 269 -1.55 -3.11 16.85
N ALA A 270 -1.35 -2.16 15.93
CA ALA A 270 -2.43 -1.30 15.46
C ALA A 270 -3.65 -2.13 15.01
N THR A 271 -4.80 -1.87 15.61
CA THR A 271 -6.06 -2.59 15.34
C THR A 271 -6.84 -1.97 14.18
N VAL A 272 -6.61 -0.69 13.90
CA VAL A 272 -7.12 0.00 12.71
C VAL A 272 -6.11 -0.18 11.59
N THR A 273 -6.30 -1.24 10.80
CA THR A 273 -5.34 -1.70 9.80
C THR A 273 -5.67 -1.26 8.37
N ALA A 274 -6.63 -0.35 8.20
CA ALA A 274 -7.03 0.16 6.89
C ALA A 274 -7.61 1.58 7.01
N PRO A 275 -7.65 2.36 5.92
CA PRO A 275 -8.33 3.65 5.91
C PRO A 275 -9.82 3.54 6.21
N VAL A 276 -10.40 4.60 6.77
CA VAL A 276 -11.84 4.66 7.10
C VAL A 276 -12.71 4.48 5.86
N GLN A 277 -12.29 5.04 4.73
CA GLN A 277 -12.94 4.81 3.45
C GLN A 277 -12.36 3.54 2.82
N THR A 278 -13.22 2.58 2.50
CA THR A 278 -12.81 1.34 1.84
C THR A 278 -12.13 1.67 0.51
N VAL A 279 -10.88 1.26 0.39
CA VAL A 279 -10.10 1.42 -0.83
C VAL A 279 -10.45 0.28 -1.78
N THR A 280 -10.84 0.60 -3.01
CA THR A 280 -11.22 -0.43 -4.01
C THR A 280 -10.05 -0.90 -4.85
N GLU A 281 -8.98 -0.12 -4.96
CA GLU A 281 -7.80 -0.36 -5.80
C GLU A 281 -6.52 0.20 -5.17
N GLY A 282 -5.36 -0.23 -5.69
CA GLY A 282 -4.06 0.29 -5.26
C GLY A 282 -3.46 -0.39 -4.03
N PRO A 283 -2.32 0.10 -3.54
CA PRO A 283 -1.50 -0.57 -2.54
C PRO A 283 -2.17 -0.64 -1.17
N MET A 284 -3.11 0.27 -0.88
CA MET A 284 -3.89 0.22 0.35
C MET A 284 -5.01 -0.82 0.32
N ALA A 285 -5.43 -1.27 -0.87
CA ALA A 285 -6.43 -2.33 -1.04
C ALA A 285 -5.79 -3.73 -1.05
N THR A 286 -4.57 -3.84 -1.57
CA THR A 286 -3.90 -5.13 -1.83
C THR A 286 -2.69 -5.40 -0.91
N GLY A 287 -2.01 -4.34 -0.47
CA GLY A 287 -0.82 -4.41 0.35
C GLY A 287 -1.10 -4.79 1.81
N ARG A 288 -0.06 -5.24 2.49
CA ARG A 288 -0.07 -5.58 3.91
C ARG A 288 1.24 -5.11 4.53
N PRO A 289 1.22 -4.60 5.77
CA PRO A 289 2.44 -4.17 6.45
C PRO A 289 3.45 -5.32 6.55
N ILE A 290 4.73 -4.98 6.53
CA ILE A 290 5.77 -5.96 6.85
C ILE A 290 5.62 -6.32 8.33
N THR A 291 5.53 -7.63 8.60
CA THR A 291 5.38 -8.14 9.96
C THR A 291 6.74 -8.49 10.53
N TYR A 292 7.08 -7.91 11.68
CA TYR A 292 8.28 -8.23 12.42
C TYR A 292 7.96 -8.96 13.72
N THR A 293 8.85 -9.88 14.11
CA THR A 293 8.72 -10.62 15.36
C THR A 293 9.52 -9.93 16.46
N ILE A 294 8.85 -9.54 17.54
CA ILE A 294 9.47 -8.86 18.67
C ILE A 294 9.79 -9.88 19.76
N THR A 295 11.03 -9.83 20.26
CA THR A 295 11.41 -10.55 21.49
C THR A 295 11.38 -9.56 22.64
N ASN A 296 10.51 -9.79 23.62
CA ASN A 296 10.39 -8.93 24.80
C ASN A 296 11.54 -9.19 25.77
N GLY A 297 11.76 -8.28 26.72
CA GLY A 297 12.83 -8.37 27.71
C GLY A 297 12.74 -9.59 28.65
N ASP A 298 11.59 -10.26 28.72
CA ASP A 298 11.37 -11.52 29.45
C ASP A 298 11.62 -12.78 28.60
N GLY A 299 12.04 -12.61 27.34
CA GLY A 299 12.25 -13.69 26.39
C GLY A 299 10.98 -14.20 25.71
N SER A 300 9.80 -13.62 26.01
CA SER A 300 8.58 -13.93 25.26
C SER A 300 8.64 -13.36 23.85
N ILE A 301 8.06 -14.08 22.90
CA ILE A 301 8.00 -13.67 21.49
C ILE A 301 6.59 -13.16 21.19
N THR A 302 6.49 -11.89 20.84
CA THR A 302 5.26 -11.30 20.32
C THR A 302 5.38 -11.17 18.80
N THR A 303 4.64 -12.01 18.07
CA THR A 303 4.43 -11.84 16.63
C THR A 303 3.04 -11.24 16.44
N GLN A 304 2.98 -9.96 16.03
CA GLN A 304 1.71 -9.31 15.73
C GLN A 304 1.46 -9.37 14.23
N THR A 305 0.60 -10.28 13.80
CA THR A 305 0.11 -10.32 12.42
C THR A 305 -1.10 -9.41 12.33
N SER A 306 -1.05 -8.34 11.55
CA SER A 306 -2.24 -7.56 11.18
C SER A 306 -3.03 -8.32 10.10
N ILE A 307 -3.56 -9.48 10.46
CA ILE A 307 -4.60 -10.14 9.67
C ILE A 307 -5.94 -9.60 10.16
N ALA A 308 -6.76 -9.10 9.24
CA ALA A 308 -8.15 -8.80 9.52
C ALA A 308 -8.85 -10.06 10.09
N GLY A 309 -9.20 -9.99 11.38
CA GLY A 309 -10.09 -10.94 12.03
C GLY A 309 -9.45 -12.24 12.53
N ALA A 310 -8.76 -12.17 13.67
CA ALA A 310 -8.73 -13.27 14.65
C ALA A 310 -8.49 -12.68 16.04
N GLY A 311 -9.56 -12.16 16.66
CA GLY A 311 -9.50 -11.75 18.06
C GLY A 311 -9.30 -12.98 18.94
N SER A 312 -8.11 -13.13 19.51
CA SER A 312 -7.92 -13.93 20.72
C SER A 312 -8.51 -13.18 21.89
N ASN A 313 -9.72 -13.57 22.32
CA ASN A 313 -10.22 -13.16 23.63
C ASN A 313 -10.66 -14.39 24.43
N SER A 314 -9.87 -14.67 25.46
CA SER A 314 -10.28 -15.44 26.61
C SER A 314 -11.41 -14.70 27.33
N GLY A 315 -12.63 -15.22 27.27
CA GLY A 315 -13.76 -14.66 28.03
C GLY A 315 -15.11 -15.14 27.52
N SER A 316 -15.83 -15.86 28.38
CA SER A 316 -17.09 -16.57 28.15
C SER A 316 -18.24 -15.75 27.54
N SER A 317 -18.86 -16.24 26.47
CA SER A 317 -20.32 -16.51 26.35
C SER A 317 -20.68 -16.84 24.88
N GLY A 318 -21.53 -17.85 24.70
CA GLY A 318 -21.67 -18.60 23.44
C GLY A 318 -22.36 -17.86 22.27
N THR A 319 -21.92 -18.19 21.06
CA THR A 319 -22.64 -17.94 19.80
C THR A 319 -22.86 -19.27 19.08
N ASN A 320 -24.11 -19.54 18.68
CA ASN A 320 -24.60 -20.84 18.22
C ASN A 320 -24.01 -21.25 16.85
N VAL A 321 -22.86 -21.93 16.89
CA VAL A 321 -22.15 -22.52 15.74
C VAL A 321 -23.05 -23.40 14.86
N GLY A 322 -24.10 -24.02 15.43
CA GLY A 322 -25.03 -24.89 14.68
C GLY A 322 -25.83 -24.18 13.58
N ALA A 323 -26.15 -22.89 13.75
CA ALA A 323 -26.97 -22.15 12.76
C ALA A 323 -26.16 -21.78 11.50
N ILE A 324 -24.88 -21.47 11.67
CA ILE A 324 -23.98 -21.08 10.57
C ILE A 324 -23.67 -22.29 9.69
N VAL A 325 -23.38 -23.44 10.31
CA VAL A 325 -23.09 -24.69 9.58
C VAL A 325 -24.33 -25.20 8.82
N GLY A 326 -25.53 -25.04 9.38
CA GLY A 326 -26.78 -25.40 8.71
C GLY A 326 -27.06 -24.57 7.45
N GLY A 327 -26.77 -23.26 7.48
CA GLY A 327 -26.97 -22.36 6.34
C GLY A 327 -26.07 -22.67 5.15
N VAL A 328 -24.79 -22.96 5.40
CA VAL A 328 -23.81 -23.28 4.34
C VAL A 328 -24.17 -24.59 3.63
N LEU A 329 -24.54 -25.62 4.39
CA LEU A 329 -24.95 -26.90 3.80
C LEU A 329 -26.21 -26.75 2.94
N ALA A 330 -27.22 -26.01 3.41
CA ALA A 330 -28.44 -25.75 2.64
C ALA A 330 -28.16 -24.98 1.34
N GLY A 331 -27.24 -24.00 1.37
CA GLY A 331 -26.82 -23.25 0.18
C GLY A 331 -26.14 -24.13 -0.87
N VAL A 332 -25.22 -25.01 -0.45
CA VAL A 332 -24.54 -25.94 -1.36
C VAL A 332 -25.52 -26.92 -2.00
N PHE A 333 -26.45 -27.49 -1.23
CA PHE A 333 -27.47 -28.39 -1.79
C PHE A 333 -28.41 -27.69 -2.77
N PHE A 334 -28.75 -26.42 -2.53
CA PHE A 334 -29.57 -25.63 -3.45
C PHE A 334 -28.88 -25.40 -4.80
N VAL A 335 -27.59 -25.06 -4.79
CA VAL A 335 -26.81 -24.86 -6.03
C VAL A 335 -26.71 -26.16 -6.84
N ILE A 336 -26.47 -27.30 -6.18
CA ILE A 336 -26.42 -28.61 -6.83
C ILE A 336 -27.78 -28.97 -7.45
N ALA A 337 -28.88 -28.74 -6.72
CA ALA A 337 -30.23 -29.02 -7.23
C ALA A 337 -30.58 -28.12 -8.44
N ALA A 338 -30.22 -26.84 -8.41
CA ALA A 338 -30.43 -25.92 -9.52
C ALA A 338 -29.64 -26.34 -10.77
N TYR A 339 -28.38 -26.78 -10.58
CA TYR A 339 -27.55 -27.29 -11.67
C TYR A 339 -28.16 -28.55 -12.31
N LEU A 340 -28.61 -29.52 -11.51
CA LEU A 340 -29.23 -30.74 -12.03
C LEU A 340 -30.57 -30.47 -12.75
N ALA A 341 -31.37 -29.52 -12.24
CA ALA A 341 -32.60 -29.09 -12.91
C ALA A 341 -32.31 -28.43 -14.26
N PHE A 342 -31.25 -27.62 -14.35
CA PHE A 342 -30.79 -27.03 -15.60
C PHE A 342 -30.33 -28.10 -16.60
N CYS A 343 -29.52 -29.07 -16.17
CA CYS A 343 -29.12 -30.20 -17.01
C CYS A 343 -30.32 -31.00 -17.54
N ALA A 344 -31.31 -31.29 -16.67
CA ALA A 344 -32.52 -32.00 -17.07
C ALA A 344 -33.38 -31.19 -18.06
N TRP A 345 -33.43 -29.86 -17.92
CA TRP A 345 -34.12 -28.98 -18.86
C TRP A 345 -33.47 -28.99 -20.24
N VAL A 346 -32.13 -28.86 -20.31
CA VAL A 346 -31.38 -28.94 -21.57
C VAL A 346 -31.60 -30.31 -22.24
N TYR A 347 -31.54 -31.40 -21.47
CA TYR A 347 -31.79 -32.74 -21.99
C TYR A 347 -33.20 -32.90 -22.58
N ARG A 348 -34.24 -32.42 -21.87
CA ARG A 348 -35.62 -32.45 -22.38
C ARG A 348 -35.78 -31.63 -23.67
N ARG A 349 -35.10 -30.49 -23.77
CA ARG A 349 -35.13 -29.64 -24.96
C ARG A 349 -34.45 -30.32 -26.16
N GLN A 350 -33.31 -30.98 -25.94
CA GLN A 350 -32.64 -31.76 -26.99
C GLN A 350 -33.46 -32.97 -27.44
N LEU A 351 -34.12 -33.67 -26.50
CA LEU A 351 -34.97 -34.81 -26.81
C LEU A 351 -36.17 -34.41 -27.69
N MET A 352 -36.74 -33.22 -27.48
CA MET A 352 -37.84 -32.69 -28.29
C MET A 352 -37.40 -32.41 -29.73
N LEU A 353 -36.21 -31.83 -29.92
CA LEU A 353 -35.63 -31.63 -31.26
C LEU A 353 -35.36 -32.96 -31.97
N TYR A 354 -34.85 -33.97 -31.25
CA TYR A 354 -34.64 -35.30 -31.81
C TYR A 354 -35.96 -35.95 -32.27
N LYS A 355 -37.02 -35.89 -31.45
CA LYS A 355 -38.35 -36.42 -31.81
C LYS A 355 -38.93 -35.72 -33.05
N ASN A 356 -38.75 -34.40 -33.16
CA ASN A 356 -39.19 -33.66 -34.34
C ASN A 356 -38.44 -34.07 -35.61
N HIS A 357 -37.13 -34.31 -35.54
CA HIS A 357 -36.36 -34.82 -36.68
C HIS A 357 -36.78 -36.23 -37.08
N VAL A 358 -37.02 -37.13 -36.12
CA VAL A 358 -37.49 -38.49 -36.41
C VAL A 358 -38.90 -38.46 -37.03
N ALA A 359 -39.80 -37.62 -36.50
CA ALA A 359 -41.14 -37.45 -37.06
C ALA A 359 -41.10 -36.87 -38.49
N MET A 360 -40.22 -35.89 -38.75
CA MET A 360 -40.01 -35.35 -40.11
C MET A 360 -39.41 -36.39 -41.05
N ALA A 361 -38.47 -37.23 -40.60
CA ALA A 361 -37.88 -38.30 -41.41
C ALA A 361 -38.90 -39.40 -41.75
N GLN A 362 -39.79 -39.75 -40.80
CA GLN A 362 -40.86 -40.71 -41.04
C GLN A 362 -41.96 -40.14 -41.95
N ALA A 363 -42.31 -38.86 -41.80
CA ALA A 363 -43.23 -38.18 -42.73
C ALA A 363 -42.65 -38.10 -44.16
N HIS A 364 -41.35 -37.84 -44.29
CA HIS A 364 -40.64 -37.89 -45.58
C HIS A 364 -40.62 -39.30 -46.20
N ALA A 365 -40.60 -40.36 -45.39
CA ALA A 365 -40.61 -41.74 -45.86
C ALA A 365 -42.02 -42.26 -46.24
N ALA A 366 -43.07 -41.61 -45.73
CA ALA A 366 -44.47 -42.01 -45.93
C ALA A 366 -45.18 -41.26 -47.08
N ASP A 367 -44.51 -40.31 -47.75
CA ASP A 367 -45.06 -39.58 -48.89
C ASP A 367 -45.18 -40.47 -50.15
N PRO A 368 -46.42 -40.80 -50.60
CA PRO A 368 -46.63 -41.66 -51.76
C PRO A 368 -46.20 -41.02 -53.10
N ALA A 369 -45.92 -39.71 -53.15
CA ALA A 369 -45.50 -39.02 -54.37
C ALA A 369 -44.09 -39.39 -54.87
N ARG A 370 -43.29 -40.10 -54.05
CA ARG A 370 -41.92 -40.52 -54.44
C ARG A 370 -41.74 -42.03 -54.62
N ALA A 371 -42.79 -42.83 -54.42
CA ALA A 371 -42.74 -44.28 -54.68
C ALA A 371 -42.56 -44.62 -56.18
N GLN A 372 -42.74 -43.65 -57.09
CA GLN A 372 -42.54 -43.82 -58.53
C GLN A 372 -41.10 -43.58 -59.02
N GLU A 373 -40.16 -43.13 -58.17
CA GLU A 373 -38.78 -42.85 -58.61
C GLU A 373 -37.84 -44.08 -58.53
N LYS A 374 -38.35 -45.25 -58.13
CA LYS A 374 -37.55 -46.48 -57.94
C LYS A 374 -37.52 -47.46 -59.13
N THR A 375 -38.05 -47.11 -60.31
CA THR A 375 -38.02 -47.99 -61.50
C THR A 375 -37.15 -47.49 -62.66
N GLY A 376 -36.23 -46.55 -62.43
CA GLY A 376 -35.39 -45.98 -63.49
C GLY A 376 -33.90 -45.92 -63.14
N PHE A 377 -33.26 -47.06 -62.87
CA PHE A 377 -31.80 -47.13 -62.82
C PHE A 377 -31.29 -48.12 -63.87
N VAL A 378 -30.88 -47.57 -65.02
CA VAL A 378 -30.16 -48.26 -66.10
C VAL A 378 -28.68 -48.32 -65.72
N MET A 379 -28.13 -49.52 -65.60
CA MET A 379 -26.69 -49.77 -65.41
C MET A 379 -25.95 -49.63 -66.76
N PRO A 380 -24.78 -48.95 -66.84
CA PRO A 380 -23.90 -49.05 -67.99
C PRO A 380 -23.03 -50.33 -67.92
N PRO A 381 -22.67 -50.95 -69.05
CA PRO A 381 -21.95 -52.23 -69.09
C PRO A 381 -20.44 -52.05 -68.87
N GLY A 382 -19.82 -53.06 -68.26
CA GLY A 382 -18.39 -53.11 -67.95
C GLY A 382 -17.49 -53.39 -69.17
N GLU A 383 -16.29 -52.82 -69.11
CA GLU A 383 -15.17 -53.06 -70.05
C GLU A 383 -14.77 -54.54 -70.09
N GLN A 384 -14.74 -55.11 -71.29
CA GLN A 384 -13.91 -56.28 -71.61
C GLN A 384 -12.71 -55.83 -72.44
N ARG A 385 -11.52 -56.20 -71.98
CA ARG A 385 -10.25 -56.12 -72.70
C ARG A 385 -10.17 -57.28 -73.70
N ASP A 386 -10.01 -56.94 -74.98
CA ASP A 386 -9.69 -57.91 -76.03
C ASP A 386 -8.23 -58.35 -75.97
N GLN A 387 -8.03 -59.65 -76.16
CA GLN A 387 -6.77 -60.34 -76.31
C GLN A 387 -6.70 -60.89 -77.76
N GLU A 388 -5.70 -60.41 -78.51
CA GLU A 388 -5.03 -60.98 -79.69
C GLU A 388 -5.80 -61.95 -80.62
N ARG A 389 -5.90 -61.59 -81.91
CA ARG A 389 -5.17 -62.29 -82.98
C ARG A 389 -5.02 -61.46 -84.26
#